data_AF-A0A2S5ZZM2-F1
#
_entry.id   AF-A0A2S5ZZM2-F1
#
_cell.length_a   1.000
_cell.length_b   1.000
_cell.length_c   1.000
_cell.angle_alpha   90.00
_cell.angle_beta   90.00
_cell.angle_gamma   90.00
#
_symmetry.space_group_name_H-M   'P 1'
#
loop_
_entity.id
_entity.type
_entity.pdbx_description
1 polymer ?
#
loop_
_entity_poly.entity_id
_entity_poly.type
_entity_poly.pdbx_seq_one_letter_code
_entity_poly.pdbx_strand_id
1 'polypeptide(L)'
;MDVAAYTRSLVGYAYRAEDYYEVGREKIREYARAVQDHGPVHWREAAAAEYGYGAVVAPPTFLSIPAMLANRRLFERVITGYDVYVQTDQVFEFHRPVVSGDRLVSDVEVAAVRTIAGKDLITVTNTFTDQFDEVVHVMHTTAVGVAGDDIDAGVGGAIERVIMQGVGAPSAAQGLSEAEVLEAAVAPRRDHRFSEVSRKRVLHNVIRFEEVAVGDELPPRTARVTRGDLVNYAGVSGDANPIHWHDGVAALAGLPDVIAHGMLTMGLGAGFVTGWLGDPGALTRYAVRLSNYTIVDDRSAGVVEFTGRIKSLDPQARTAVVVVVAKSAGRKIFGLATAEVRLA
;
A
#
# COMPACT_ATOMS: atom_id res chain seq x y z
N MET A 1 -12.85 -28.44 5.03
CA MET A 1 -13.59 -27.19 4.80
C MET A 1 -13.30 -26.75 3.37
N ASP A 2 -14.30 -26.37 2.58
CA ASP A 2 -14.06 -25.73 1.29
C ASP A 2 -13.53 -24.32 1.55
N VAL A 3 -12.22 -24.12 1.40
CA VAL A 3 -11.53 -22.86 1.69
C VAL A 3 -12.11 -21.71 0.87
N ALA A 4 -12.42 -21.97 -0.41
CA ALA A 4 -12.93 -20.95 -1.31
C ALA A 4 -14.38 -20.56 -0.93
N ALA A 5 -15.22 -21.54 -0.57
CA ALA A 5 -16.59 -21.25 -0.12
C ALA A 5 -16.62 -20.49 1.21
N TYR A 6 -15.79 -20.91 2.18
CA TYR A 6 -15.65 -20.20 3.45
C TYR A 6 -15.14 -18.77 3.25
N THR A 7 -14.07 -18.59 2.46
CA THR A 7 -13.53 -17.25 2.21
C THR A 7 -14.56 -16.33 1.56
N ARG A 8 -15.39 -16.85 0.64
CA ARG A 8 -16.50 -16.08 0.05
C ARG A 8 -17.60 -15.72 1.04
N SER A 9 -17.87 -16.54 2.05
CA SER A 9 -18.88 -16.21 3.07
C SER A 9 -18.44 -15.05 3.98
N LEU A 10 -17.14 -14.75 4.02
CA LEU A 10 -16.59 -13.62 4.77
C LEU A 10 -16.86 -12.25 4.12
N VAL A 11 -17.43 -12.15 2.92
CA VAL A 11 -17.73 -10.84 2.31
C VAL A 11 -18.68 -10.05 3.22
N GLY A 12 -18.25 -8.84 3.61
CA GLY A 12 -18.93 -8.00 4.59
C GLY A 12 -18.52 -8.24 6.05
N TYR A 13 -17.66 -9.24 6.33
CA TYR A 13 -17.02 -9.37 7.64
C TYR A 13 -16.21 -8.10 7.92
N ALA A 14 -16.49 -7.47 9.06
CA ALA A 14 -15.83 -6.23 9.44
C ALA A 14 -15.61 -6.12 10.95
N TYR A 15 -14.51 -5.48 11.33
CA TYR A 15 -14.16 -5.14 12.70
C TYR A 15 -13.39 -3.83 12.76
N ARG A 16 -13.35 -3.21 13.94
CA ARG A 16 -12.51 -2.07 14.23
C ARG A 16 -11.26 -2.52 14.97
N ALA A 17 -10.09 -1.98 14.59
CA ALA A 17 -8.86 -2.20 15.35
C ALA A 17 -9.05 -1.74 16.81
N GLU A 18 -8.50 -2.50 17.76
CA GLU A 18 -8.74 -2.30 19.20
C GLU A 18 -8.15 -0.98 19.71
N ASP A 19 -7.07 -0.51 19.09
CA ASP A 19 -6.38 0.72 19.47
C ASP A 19 -6.05 1.59 18.24
N TYR A 20 -5.72 2.85 18.49
CA TYR A 20 -5.25 3.78 17.48
C TYR A 20 -3.76 3.57 17.18
N TYR A 21 -3.37 3.89 15.95
CA TYR A 21 -1.98 4.09 15.57
C TYR A 21 -1.62 5.57 15.72
N GLU A 22 -0.63 5.88 16.57
CA GLU A 22 -0.08 7.24 16.67
C GLU A 22 0.97 7.48 15.58
N VAL A 23 0.73 8.48 14.73
CA VAL A 23 1.62 8.80 13.62
C VAL A 23 2.87 9.52 14.14
N GLY A 24 3.96 8.78 14.31
CA GLY A 24 5.23 9.32 14.77
C GLY A 24 5.98 10.14 13.72
N ARG A 25 6.53 11.29 14.13
CA ARG A 25 7.36 12.17 13.30
C ARG A 25 8.58 11.46 12.69
N GLU A 26 9.34 10.76 13.52
CA GLU A 26 10.53 10.06 13.04
C GLU A 26 10.16 8.84 12.19
N LYS A 27 9.01 8.21 12.47
CA LYS A 27 8.51 7.10 11.65
C LYS A 27 8.12 7.56 10.24
N ILE A 28 7.56 8.76 10.10
CA ILE A 28 7.34 9.41 8.80
C ILE A 28 8.67 9.55 8.04
N ARG A 29 9.71 10.09 8.68
CA ARG A 29 11.03 10.29 8.06
C ARG A 29 11.69 8.96 7.69
N GLU A 30 11.60 7.96 8.57
CA GLU A 30 12.11 6.61 8.33
C GLU A 30 11.42 5.96 7.13
N TYR A 31 10.09 6.08 7.03
CA TYR A 31 9.35 5.57 5.88
C TYR A 31 9.68 6.34 4.60
N ALA A 32 9.73 7.67 4.65
CA ALA A 32 10.13 8.51 3.51
C ALA A 32 11.51 8.12 2.98
N ARG A 33 12.47 7.84 3.88
CA ARG A 33 13.78 7.28 3.53
C ARG A 33 13.65 5.94 2.81
N ALA A 34 12.85 5.02 3.36
CA ALA A 34 12.70 3.66 2.84
C ALA A 34 12.08 3.63 1.44
N VAL A 35 11.23 4.61 1.11
CA VAL A 35 10.64 4.76 -0.24
C VAL A 35 11.35 5.80 -1.10
N GLN A 36 12.54 6.28 -0.69
CA GLN A 36 13.34 7.28 -1.41
C GLN A 36 12.55 8.53 -1.79
N ASP A 37 11.67 8.97 -0.89
CA ASP A 37 10.91 10.21 -1.02
C ASP A 37 11.59 11.32 -0.22
N HIS A 38 12.16 12.28 -0.95
CA HIS A 38 12.92 13.39 -0.40
C HIS A 38 12.13 14.71 -0.41
N GLY A 39 10.82 14.66 -0.67
CA GLY A 39 9.95 15.83 -0.64
C GLY A 39 10.03 16.54 0.72
N PRO A 40 10.31 17.85 0.79
CA PRO A 40 10.77 18.50 2.02
C PRO A 40 9.73 18.49 3.15
N VAL A 41 8.44 18.39 2.83
CA VAL A 41 7.33 18.34 3.79
C VAL A 41 7.30 17.05 4.62
N HIS A 42 7.96 15.98 4.16
CA HIS A 42 8.12 14.73 4.91
C HIS A 42 9.25 14.82 5.95
N TRP A 43 10.13 15.81 5.82
CA TRP A 43 11.39 15.87 6.57
C TRP A 43 11.48 17.05 7.52
N ARG A 44 11.00 18.23 7.12
CA ARG A 44 11.21 19.49 7.84
C ARG A 44 9.89 20.15 8.17
N GLU A 45 9.68 20.44 9.44
CA GLU A 45 8.50 21.11 9.98
C GLU A 45 8.32 22.50 9.36
N ALA A 46 9.40 23.27 9.23
CA ALA A 46 9.37 24.59 8.59
C ALA A 46 8.89 24.52 7.14
N ALA A 47 9.37 23.53 6.37
CA ALA A 47 8.92 23.34 5.00
C ALA A 47 7.46 22.86 4.94
N ALA A 48 7.04 21.98 5.86
CA ALA A 48 5.64 21.58 5.95
C ALA A 48 4.74 22.80 6.25
N ALA A 49 5.15 23.69 7.15
CA ALA A 49 4.42 24.91 7.48
C ALA A 49 4.33 25.90 6.30
N GLU A 50 5.38 26.04 5.49
CA GLU A 50 5.35 26.84 4.24
C GLU A 50 4.28 26.35 3.25
N TYR A 51 3.96 25.06 3.29
CA TYR A 51 2.92 24.41 2.46
C TYR A 51 1.55 24.36 3.16
N GLY A 52 1.40 25.02 4.31
CA GLY A 52 0.17 25.09 5.08
C GLY A 52 -0.15 23.83 5.90
N TYR A 53 0.83 22.94 6.12
CA TYR A 53 0.67 21.77 6.98
C TYR A 53 0.96 22.09 8.45
N GLY A 54 0.20 21.47 9.36
CA GLY A 54 0.38 21.62 10.80
C GLY A 54 1.61 20.90 11.38
N ALA A 55 2.14 19.90 10.67
CA ALA A 55 3.36 19.16 11.03
C ALA A 55 3.92 18.44 9.80
N VAL A 56 5.00 17.65 9.96
CA VAL A 56 5.54 16.85 8.84
C VAL A 56 4.49 15.87 8.34
N VAL A 57 4.44 15.72 7.01
CA VAL A 57 3.41 14.98 6.30
C VAL A 57 3.88 13.55 6.04
N ALA A 58 3.02 12.56 6.20
CA ALA A 58 3.32 11.18 5.84
C ALA A 58 3.40 11.02 4.30
N PRO A 59 4.37 10.25 3.75
CA PRO A 59 4.35 9.88 2.34
C PRO A 59 3.04 9.16 1.96
N PRO A 60 2.56 9.26 0.70
CA PRO A 60 1.23 8.78 0.33
C PRO A 60 0.96 7.30 0.64
N THR A 61 1.98 6.44 0.62
CA THR A 61 1.80 5.00 0.90
C THR A 61 2.08 4.61 2.36
N PHE A 62 2.35 5.57 3.26
CA PHE A 62 2.72 5.35 4.66
C PHE A 62 1.70 4.52 5.44
N LEU A 63 0.40 4.74 5.18
CA LEU A 63 -0.67 4.05 5.90
C LEU A 63 -0.76 2.55 5.61
N SER A 64 0.07 2.02 4.70
CA SER A 64 0.30 0.57 4.60
C SER A 64 0.82 -0.06 5.90
N ILE A 65 1.60 0.68 6.71
CA ILE A 65 2.10 0.21 8.01
C ILE A 65 0.94 -0.07 8.98
N PRO A 66 0.12 0.92 9.37
CA PRO A 66 -1.01 0.68 10.25
C PRO A 66 -2.08 -0.22 9.62
N ALA A 67 -2.24 -0.23 8.30
CA ALA A 67 -3.14 -1.18 7.64
C ALA A 67 -2.71 -2.63 7.87
N MET A 68 -1.42 -2.94 7.75
CA MET A 68 -0.90 -4.29 8.00
C MET A 68 -1.10 -4.72 9.45
N LEU A 69 -0.86 -3.80 10.42
CA LEU A 69 -1.12 -4.06 11.83
C LEU A 69 -2.60 -4.32 12.09
N ALA A 70 -3.48 -3.46 11.54
CA ALA A 70 -4.93 -3.61 11.68
C ALA A 70 -5.43 -4.93 11.06
N ASN A 71 -4.88 -5.32 9.91
CA ASN A 71 -5.29 -6.50 9.15
C ASN A 71 -4.75 -7.82 9.72
N ARG A 72 -3.84 -7.78 10.70
CA ARG A 72 -3.19 -8.98 11.27
C ARG A 72 -4.21 -10.01 11.74
N ARG A 73 -5.23 -9.59 12.50
CA ARG A 73 -6.32 -10.48 12.95
C ARG A 73 -7.03 -11.15 11.78
N LEU A 74 -7.29 -10.40 10.70
CA LEU A 74 -7.99 -10.91 9.54
C LEU A 74 -7.21 -12.03 8.86
N PHE A 75 -5.93 -11.81 8.57
CA PHE A 75 -5.10 -12.76 7.82
C PHE A 75 -4.52 -13.89 8.68
N GLU A 76 -4.36 -13.71 9.99
CA GLU A 76 -3.86 -14.77 10.86
C GLU A 76 -4.99 -15.64 11.44
N ARG A 77 -6.20 -15.09 11.65
CA ARG A 77 -7.23 -15.80 12.44
C ARG A 77 -8.58 -15.95 11.76
N VAL A 78 -8.92 -15.13 10.78
CA VAL A 78 -10.26 -15.13 10.17
C VAL A 78 -10.23 -15.81 8.81
N ILE A 79 -9.33 -15.37 7.92
CA ILE A 79 -9.12 -15.99 6.61
C ILE A 79 -8.15 -17.14 6.80
N THR A 80 -8.66 -18.37 6.72
CA THR A 80 -7.86 -19.59 6.90
C THR A 80 -7.81 -20.41 5.62
N GLY A 81 -6.78 -21.23 5.46
CA GLY A 81 -6.65 -22.16 4.31
C GLY A 81 -5.75 -21.67 3.18
N TYR A 82 -5.05 -20.55 3.38
CA TYR A 82 -3.96 -20.09 2.51
C TYR A 82 -2.67 -19.99 3.31
N ASP A 83 -1.54 -20.30 2.69
CA ASP A 83 -0.23 -20.24 3.33
C ASP A 83 0.44 -18.89 3.12
N VAL A 84 0.25 -18.31 1.93
CA VAL A 84 0.80 -16.99 1.58
C VAL A 84 -0.21 -16.17 0.81
N TYR A 85 -0.06 -14.85 0.91
CA TYR A 85 -0.83 -13.87 0.16
C TYR A 85 0.09 -13.09 -0.77
N VAL A 86 -0.31 -12.99 -2.02
CA VAL A 86 0.42 -12.21 -3.04
C VAL A 86 -0.40 -10.99 -3.41
N GLN A 87 0.10 -9.79 -3.08
CA GLN A 87 -0.58 -8.55 -3.43
C GLN A 87 -0.71 -8.41 -4.94
N THR A 88 -1.90 -8.02 -5.42
CA THR A 88 -2.16 -7.80 -6.85
C THR A 88 -2.60 -6.37 -7.14
N ASP A 89 -3.34 -5.74 -6.25
CA ASP A 89 -3.89 -4.40 -6.46
C ASP A 89 -3.86 -3.60 -5.16
N GLN A 90 -3.63 -2.30 -5.29
CA GLN A 90 -3.73 -1.35 -4.20
C GLN A 90 -4.43 -0.08 -4.67
N VAL A 91 -5.35 0.43 -3.88
CA VAL A 91 -5.95 1.75 -4.05
C VAL A 91 -5.78 2.53 -2.75
N PHE A 92 -5.41 3.80 -2.88
CA PHE A 92 -5.33 4.79 -1.82
C PHE A 92 -6.25 5.95 -2.19
N GLU A 93 -7.14 6.34 -1.28
CA GLU A 93 -8.00 7.51 -1.39
C GLU A 93 -7.66 8.48 -0.26
N PHE A 94 -7.26 9.70 -0.64
CA PHE A 94 -6.72 10.69 0.29
C PHE A 94 -7.77 11.77 0.56
N HIS A 95 -8.33 11.77 1.76
CA HIS A 95 -9.34 12.74 2.20
C HIS A 95 -8.73 13.89 3.01
N ARG A 96 -7.64 13.61 3.73
CA ARG A 96 -6.79 14.59 4.39
C ARG A 96 -5.33 14.09 4.39
N PRO A 97 -4.33 14.94 4.10
CA PRO A 97 -2.93 14.56 4.30
C PRO A 97 -2.69 14.21 5.77
N VAL A 98 -2.15 13.02 6.03
CA VAL A 98 -1.83 12.55 7.37
C VAL A 98 -0.54 13.22 7.82
N VAL A 99 -0.52 13.72 9.06
CA VAL A 99 0.63 14.43 9.64
C VAL A 99 1.07 13.79 10.94
N SER A 100 2.31 14.06 11.37
CA SER A 100 2.78 13.57 12.67
C SER A 100 1.89 14.08 13.81
N GLY A 101 1.55 13.19 14.75
CA GLY A 101 0.65 13.46 15.87
C GLY A 101 -0.80 13.04 15.63
N ASP A 102 -1.19 12.69 14.40
CA ASP A 102 -2.49 12.07 14.13
C ASP A 102 -2.63 10.74 14.87
N ARG A 103 -3.83 10.47 15.37
CA ARG A 103 -4.22 9.19 15.99
C ARG A 103 -5.28 8.54 15.14
N LEU A 104 -4.93 7.45 14.48
CA LEU A 104 -5.75 6.85 13.44
C LEU A 104 -6.23 5.47 13.86
N VAL A 105 -7.53 5.23 13.78
CA VAL A 105 -8.10 3.89 14.00
C VAL A 105 -8.63 3.36 12.68
N SER A 106 -8.29 2.11 12.34
CA SER A 106 -8.80 1.45 11.13
C SER A 106 -10.07 0.67 11.46
N ASP A 107 -11.12 0.90 10.68
CA ASP A 107 -12.12 -0.13 10.41
C ASP A 107 -11.56 -1.04 9.30
N VAL A 108 -11.74 -2.35 9.41
CA VAL A 108 -11.26 -3.37 8.48
C VAL A 108 -12.46 -4.15 7.96
N GLU A 109 -12.58 -4.29 6.64
CA GLU A 109 -13.68 -5.01 5.99
C GLU A 109 -13.17 -5.94 4.88
N VAL A 110 -13.68 -7.17 4.81
CA VAL A 110 -13.55 -8.02 3.62
C VAL A 110 -14.58 -7.55 2.60
N ALA A 111 -14.18 -6.61 1.74
CA ALA A 111 -15.09 -5.92 0.83
C ALA A 111 -15.50 -6.77 -0.37
N ALA A 112 -14.61 -7.64 -0.86
CA ALA A 112 -14.92 -8.53 -1.98
C ALA A 112 -14.04 -9.78 -1.99
N VAL A 113 -14.59 -10.88 -2.49
CA VAL A 113 -13.84 -12.10 -2.83
C VAL A 113 -14.25 -12.52 -4.24
N ARG A 114 -13.28 -12.68 -5.13
CA ARG A 114 -13.48 -13.07 -6.53
C ARG A 114 -12.60 -14.25 -6.88
N THR A 115 -13.17 -15.31 -7.42
CA THR A 115 -12.39 -16.44 -7.92
C THR A 115 -12.07 -16.23 -9.40
N ILE A 116 -10.79 -16.21 -9.76
CA ILE A 116 -10.30 -16.06 -11.15
C ILE A 116 -9.28 -17.16 -11.41
N ALA A 117 -9.51 -17.96 -12.45
CA ALA A 117 -8.63 -19.08 -12.83
C ALA A 117 -8.30 -20.02 -11.64
N GLY A 118 -9.28 -20.29 -10.78
CA GLY A 118 -9.11 -21.15 -9.60
C GLY A 118 -8.39 -20.52 -8.42
N LYS A 119 -8.05 -19.22 -8.46
CA LYS A 119 -7.43 -18.47 -7.37
C LYS A 119 -8.39 -17.45 -6.79
N ASP A 120 -8.42 -17.31 -5.47
CA ASP A 120 -9.27 -16.34 -4.78
C ASP A 120 -8.53 -15.02 -4.60
N LEU A 121 -9.07 -13.97 -5.21
CA LEU A 121 -8.67 -12.58 -5.00
C LEU A 121 -9.53 -12.01 -3.89
N ILE A 122 -8.90 -11.66 -2.78
CA ILE A 122 -9.53 -11.12 -1.59
C ILE A 122 -9.19 -9.63 -1.52
N THR A 123 -10.22 -8.78 -1.51
CA THR A 123 -10.09 -7.34 -1.35
C THR A 123 -10.47 -6.95 0.07
N VAL A 124 -9.53 -6.35 0.80
CA VAL A 124 -9.71 -5.81 2.14
C VAL A 124 -9.74 -4.29 2.05
N THR A 125 -10.74 -3.67 2.67
CA THR A 125 -10.85 -2.22 2.81
C THR A 125 -10.44 -1.82 4.22
N ASN A 126 -9.54 -0.85 4.31
CA ASN A 126 -9.19 -0.16 5.55
C ASN A 126 -9.69 1.29 5.49
N THR A 127 -10.55 1.67 6.42
CA THR A 127 -11.02 3.05 6.58
C THR A 127 -10.39 3.66 7.82
N PHE A 128 -9.55 4.68 7.65
CA PHE A 128 -8.83 5.33 8.74
C PHE A 128 -9.59 6.58 9.22
N THR A 129 -10.04 6.54 10.46
CA THR A 129 -10.67 7.66 11.16
C THR A 129 -9.69 8.31 12.12
N ASP A 130 -9.62 9.64 12.14
CA ASP A 130 -8.77 10.39 13.07
C ASP A 130 -9.44 10.68 14.42
N GLN A 131 -8.72 11.38 15.31
CA GLN A 131 -9.20 11.77 16.64
C GLN A 131 -10.39 12.75 16.64
N PHE A 132 -10.77 13.29 15.48
CA PHE A 132 -11.91 14.20 15.31
C PHE A 132 -13.10 13.51 14.64
N ASP A 133 -13.04 12.17 14.53
CA ASP A 133 -14.06 11.33 13.91
C ASP A 133 -14.26 11.64 12.42
N GLU A 134 -13.17 11.99 11.71
CA GLU A 134 -13.16 12.14 10.26
C GLU A 134 -12.38 11.03 9.57
N VAL A 135 -12.93 10.52 8.47
CA VAL A 135 -12.19 9.64 7.57
C VAL A 135 -11.16 10.47 6.81
N VAL A 136 -9.89 10.14 7.04
CA VAL A 136 -8.75 10.83 6.43
C VAL A 136 -8.17 10.05 5.25
N HIS A 137 -8.37 8.73 5.25
CA HIS A 137 -7.81 7.86 4.24
C HIS A 137 -8.62 6.56 4.11
N VAL A 138 -8.83 6.09 2.88
CA VAL A 138 -9.36 4.75 2.59
C VAL A 138 -8.34 3.98 1.76
N MET A 139 -8.10 2.71 2.12
CA MET A 139 -7.22 1.82 1.37
C MET A 139 -8.00 0.59 0.93
N HIS A 140 -7.77 0.15 -0.31
CA HIS A 140 -8.26 -1.14 -0.79
C HIS A 140 -7.06 -1.98 -1.21
N THR A 141 -6.84 -3.08 -0.49
CA THR A 141 -5.74 -4.02 -0.74
C THR A 141 -6.32 -5.30 -1.31
N THR A 142 -5.92 -5.68 -2.52
CA THR A 142 -6.30 -6.98 -3.09
C THR A 142 -5.09 -7.90 -3.09
N ALA A 143 -5.27 -9.11 -2.56
CA ALA A 143 -4.28 -10.16 -2.59
C ALA A 143 -4.88 -11.47 -3.08
N VAL A 144 -4.05 -12.28 -3.74
CA VAL A 144 -4.38 -13.66 -4.07
C VAL A 144 -3.94 -14.56 -2.92
N GLY A 145 -4.85 -15.36 -2.40
CA GLY A 145 -4.51 -16.45 -1.49
C GLY A 145 -3.89 -17.62 -2.27
N VAL A 146 -2.75 -18.11 -1.80
CA VAL A 146 -2.04 -19.25 -2.39
C VAL A 146 -2.00 -20.37 -1.36
N ALA A 147 -2.50 -21.55 -1.73
CA ALA A 147 -2.49 -22.75 -0.89
C ALA A 147 -1.17 -23.51 -1.06
N GLY A 148 -0.78 -24.29 -0.05
CA GLY A 148 0.49 -25.00 -0.02
C GLY A 148 0.73 -25.96 -1.19
N ASP A 149 -0.33 -26.53 -1.77
CA ASP A 149 -0.23 -27.40 -2.95
C ASP A 149 0.29 -26.68 -4.20
N ASP A 150 0.27 -25.34 -4.20
CA ASP A 150 0.74 -24.50 -5.30
C ASP A 150 2.20 -24.02 -5.13
N ILE A 151 2.86 -24.41 -4.04
CA ILE A 151 4.23 -23.99 -3.71
C ILE A 151 5.09 -25.24 -3.45
N ASP A 152 6.40 -25.16 -3.65
CA ASP A 152 7.29 -26.28 -3.35
C ASP A 152 7.14 -26.72 -1.89
N ALA A 153 7.06 -28.03 -1.64
CA ALA A 153 6.85 -28.62 -0.32
C ALA A 153 7.91 -28.20 0.72
N GLY A 154 9.09 -27.71 0.29
CA GLY A 154 10.14 -27.19 1.17
C GLY A 154 9.98 -25.74 1.62
N VAL A 155 9.07 -24.96 1.02
CA VAL A 155 8.98 -23.50 1.23
C VAL A 155 8.57 -23.16 2.65
N GLY A 156 7.54 -23.83 3.19
CA GLY A 156 7.03 -23.55 4.54
C GLY A 156 8.12 -23.72 5.60
N GLY A 157 8.84 -24.84 5.58
CA GLY A 157 9.95 -25.07 6.50
C GLY A 157 11.14 -24.14 6.27
N ALA A 158 11.37 -23.66 5.04
CA ALA A 158 12.39 -22.65 4.76
C ALA A 158 12.02 -21.28 5.34
N ILE A 159 10.76 -20.86 5.20
CA ILE A 159 10.22 -19.63 5.79
C ILE A 159 10.36 -19.68 7.32
N GLU A 160 9.96 -20.79 7.96
CA GLU A 160 10.01 -20.96 9.42
C GLU A 160 11.42 -20.73 10.00
N ARG A 161 12.48 -21.11 9.27
CA ARG A 161 13.87 -20.96 9.73
C ARG A 161 14.39 -19.52 9.68
N VAL A 162 13.78 -18.66 8.88
CA VAL A 162 14.33 -17.32 8.57
C VAL A 162 13.40 -16.20 9.02
N ILE A 163 12.10 -16.45 9.13
CA ILE A 163 11.13 -15.44 9.52
C ILE A 163 11.41 -14.96 10.95
N MET A 164 11.17 -13.67 11.17
CA MET A 164 11.44 -13.06 12.47
C MET A 164 10.54 -13.65 13.57
N GLN A 165 11.08 -13.76 14.78
CA GLN A 165 10.33 -14.23 15.95
C GLN A 165 9.16 -13.28 16.26
N GLY A 166 8.02 -13.84 16.67
CA GLY A 166 6.80 -13.07 16.97
C GLY A 166 5.92 -12.74 15.76
N VAL A 167 6.36 -13.10 14.55
CA VAL A 167 5.52 -13.14 13.34
C VAL A 167 5.19 -14.61 13.07
N GLY A 168 3.94 -14.99 13.33
CA GLY A 168 3.48 -16.36 13.06
C GLY A 168 3.24 -16.56 11.56
N ALA A 169 3.53 -17.74 11.03
CA ALA A 169 3.03 -18.12 9.71
C ALA A 169 1.50 -18.14 9.74
N PRO A 170 0.78 -17.66 8.69
CA PRO A 170 -0.68 -17.70 8.64
C PRO A 170 -1.24 -19.11 8.90
N SER A 171 -0.55 -20.15 8.41
CA SER A 171 -0.92 -21.55 8.61
C SER A 171 -0.64 -22.11 10.01
N ALA A 172 0.15 -21.42 10.84
CA ALA A 172 0.47 -21.83 12.21
C ALA A 172 -0.50 -21.24 13.27
N ALA A 173 -1.30 -20.24 12.91
CA ALA A 173 -2.28 -19.66 13.80
C ALA A 173 -3.52 -20.56 13.90
N GLN A 174 -3.99 -20.82 15.13
CA GLN A 174 -5.31 -21.43 15.32
C GLN A 174 -6.37 -20.42 14.86
N GLY A 175 -6.97 -20.70 13.70
CA GLY A 175 -8.09 -19.92 13.19
C GLY A 175 -9.26 -19.89 14.17
N LEU A 176 -10.00 -18.79 14.17
CA LEU A 176 -11.27 -18.71 14.87
C LEU A 176 -12.26 -19.69 14.22
N SER A 177 -13.10 -20.31 15.02
CA SER A 177 -14.23 -21.07 14.52
C SER A 177 -15.22 -20.15 13.79
N GLU A 178 -15.98 -20.72 12.85
CA GLU A 178 -17.00 -19.98 12.10
C GLU A 178 -18.01 -19.29 13.03
N ALA A 179 -18.34 -19.91 14.17
CA ALA A 179 -19.20 -19.32 15.19
C ALA A 179 -18.58 -18.07 15.85
N GLU A 180 -17.28 -18.12 16.20
CA GLU A 180 -16.56 -16.97 16.77
C GLU A 180 -16.41 -15.82 15.76
N VAL A 181 -16.23 -16.15 14.48
CA VAL A 181 -16.20 -15.17 13.39
C VAL A 181 -17.56 -14.51 13.23
N LEU A 182 -18.65 -15.28 13.21
CA LEU A 182 -20.01 -14.77 13.11
C LEU A 182 -20.45 -13.95 14.34
N GLU A 183 -20.01 -14.33 15.53
CA GLU A 183 -20.33 -13.64 16.78
C GLU A 183 -19.54 -12.33 16.95
N ALA A 184 -18.31 -12.28 16.42
CA ALA A 184 -17.47 -11.07 16.44
C ALA A 184 -17.78 -10.07 15.31
N ALA A 185 -18.49 -10.51 14.26
CA ALA A 185 -18.72 -9.73 13.05
C ALA A 185 -20.13 -9.17 12.98
N VAL A 186 -20.25 -7.89 13.36
CA VAL A 186 -20.78 -6.79 12.54
C VAL A 186 -20.49 -5.55 13.39
N ALA A 187 -19.33 -4.91 13.17
CA ALA A 187 -19.23 -3.52 13.61
C ALA A 187 -20.36 -2.75 12.89
N PRO A 188 -21.25 -2.03 13.61
CA PRO A 188 -22.34 -1.32 12.96
C PRO A 188 -21.72 -0.42 11.89
N ARG A 189 -22.27 -0.48 10.66
CA ARG A 189 -21.88 0.45 9.59
C ARG A 189 -21.96 1.87 10.16
N ARG A 190 -20.80 2.48 10.38
CA ARG A 190 -20.73 3.84 10.87
C ARG A 190 -21.08 4.77 9.73
N ASP A 191 -21.83 5.81 10.03
CA ASP A 191 -21.96 6.93 9.12
C ASP A 191 -20.63 7.67 9.12
N HIS A 192 -19.80 7.39 8.12
CA HIS A 192 -18.45 7.91 8.04
C HIS A 192 -18.48 9.35 7.53
N ARG A 193 -18.02 10.30 8.34
CA ARG A 193 -17.77 11.68 7.88
C ARG A 193 -16.42 11.75 7.19
N PHE A 194 -16.40 11.89 5.87
CA PHE A 194 -15.16 12.04 5.11
C PHE A 194 -14.61 13.46 5.24
N SER A 195 -13.32 13.58 5.55
CA SER A 195 -12.66 14.88 5.55
C SER A 195 -12.62 15.45 4.13
N GLU A 196 -12.83 16.75 4.01
CA GLU A 196 -12.78 17.45 2.71
C GLU A 196 -11.46 18.21 2.50
N VAL A 197 -10.50 18.08 3.44
CA VAL A 197 -9.27 18.86 3.45
C VAL A 197 -8.47 18.69 2.16
N SER A 198 -8.24 17.45 1.69
CA SER A 198 -7.51 17.21 0.43
C SER A 198 -8.19 17.87 -0.77
N ARG A 199 -9.52 18.02 -0.75
CA ARG A 199 -10.31 18.61 -1.84
C ARG A 199 -10.38 20.14 -1.77
N LYS A 200 -10.29 20.71 -0.57
CA LYS A 200 -10.53 22.15 -0.33
C LYS A 200 -9.28 22.94 0.06
N ARG A 201 -8.20 22.28 0.50
CA ARG A 201 -6.98 23.00 0.91
C ARG A 201 -6.38 23.80 -0.24
N VAL A 202 -5.77 24.93 0.11
CA VAL A 202 -4.93 25.70 -0.79
C VAL A 202 -3.68 24.88 -1.08
N LEU A 203 -3.35 24.75 -2.36
CA LEU A 203 -2.18 24.02 -2.81
C LEU A 203 -0.99 24.99 -2.91
N HIS A 204 0.20 24.51 -2.56
CA HIS A 204 1.43 25.31 -2.59
C HIS A 204 2.42 24.72 -3.57
N ASN A 205 2.99 25.55 -4.44
CA ASN A 205 3.99 25.15 -5.44
C ASN A 205 3.52 23.99 -6.35
N VAL A 206 2.21 23.94 -6.64
CA VAL A 206 1.63 22.95 -7.56
C VAL A 206 1.50 23.52 -8.96
N ILE A 207 1.65 22.64 -9.95
CA ILE A 207 1.49 22.95 -11.36
C ILE A 207 0.11 23.57 -11.62
N ARG A 208 0.08 24.63 -12.43
CA ARG A 208 -1.17 25.32 -12.78
C ARG A 208 -1.96 24.48 -13.77
N PHE A 209 -3.28 24.44 -13.61
CA PHE A 209 -4.15 23.69 -14.52
C PHE A 209 -3.97 24.08 -15.99
N GLU A 210 -3.73 25.36 -16.26
CA GLU A 210 -3.58 25.91 -17.62
C GLU A 210 -2.24 25.55 -18.29
N GLU A 211 -1.27 25.02 -17.53
CA GLU A 211 0.06 24.63 -18.03
C GLU A 211 0.13 23.18 -18.48
N VAL A 212 -0.96 22.41 -18.36
CA VAL A 212 -1.00 21.01 -18.74
C VAL A 212 -2.11 20.73 -19.74
N ALA A 213 -1.85 19.80 -20.66
CA ALA A 213 -2.78 19.30 -21.63
C ALA A 213 -2.90 17.77 -21.56
N VAL A 214 -4.03 17.24 -22.02
CA VAL A 214 -4.18 15.79 -22.19
C VAL A 214 -3.14 15.29 -23.18
N GLY A 215 -2.41 14.25 -22.80
CA GLY A 215 -1.32 13.68 -23.57
C GLY A 215 0.07 14.11 -23.11
N ASP A 216 0.20 15.16 -22.30
CA ASP A 216 1.49 15.62 -21.77
C ASP A 216 2.15 14.52 -20.95
N GLU A 217 3.48 14.45 -21.05
CA GLU A 217 4.30 13.46 -20.36
C GLU A 217 4.99 14.08 -19.13
N LEU A 218 4.99 13.33 -18.03
CA LEU A 218 5.78 13.68 -16.86
C LEU A 218 7.27 13.40 -17.15
N PRO A 219 8.21 14.25 -16.66
CA PRO A 219 9.63 13.97 -16.78
C PRO A 219 9.98 12.59 -16.21
N PRO A 220 10.64 11.70 -16.95
CA PRO A 220 10.91 10.34 -16.49
C PRO A 220 11.80 10.32 -15.24
N ARG A 221 11.55 9.36 -14.34
CA ARG A 221 12.38 9.14 -13.15
C ARG A 221 12.85 7.70 -13.08
N THR A 222 14.13 7.51 -12.82
CA THR A 222 14.71 6.19 -12.55
C THR A 222 15.03 6.06 -11.07
N ALA A 223 14.54 4.99 -10.44
CA ALA A 223 14.89 4.61 -9.07
C ALA A 223 15.80 3.39 -9.08
N ARG A 224 16.82 3.41 -8.23
CA ARG A 224 17.70 2.26 -7.98
C ARG A 224 17.27 1.59 -6.69
N VAL A 225 17.15 0.26 -6.70
CA VAL A 225 16.72 -0.55 -5.57
C VAL A 225 17.76 -1.65 -5.33
N THR A 226 18.36 -1.65 -4.15
CA THR A 226 19.38 -2.60 -3.74
C THR A 226 18.82 -3.60 -2.72
N ARG A 227 19.56 -4.68 -2.45
CA ARG A 227 19.25 -5.60 -1.33
C ARG A 227 19.13 -4.88 0.00
N GLY A 228 19.98 -3.88 0.23
CA GLY A 228 19.91 -3.03 1.42
C GLY A 228 18.60 -2.24 1.50
N ASP A 229 18.09 -1.74 0.38
CA ASP A 229 16.79 -1.06 0.35
C ASP A 229 15.64 -2.02 0.68
N LEU A 230 15.71 -3.27 0.20
CA LEU A 230 14.69 -4.28 0.50
C LEU A 230 14.69 -4.66 1.99
N VAL A 231 15.87 -4.94 2.55
CA VAL A 231 16.01 -5.25 3.99
C VAL A 231 15.56 -4.06 4.85
N ASN A 232 15.97 -2.84 4.49
CA ASN A 232 15.53 -1.64 5.18
C ASN A 232 14.00 -1.47 5.08
N TYR A 233 13.42 -1.61 3.89
CA TYR A 233 11.97 -1.50 3.72
C TYR A 233 11.22 -2.54 4.56
N ALA A 234 11.66 -3.81 4.57
CA ALA A 234 11.05 -4.87 5.38
C ALA A 234 10.99 -4.49 6.87
N GLY A 235 12.10 -4.00 7.45
CA GLY A 235 12.13 -3.56 8.84
C GLY A 235 11.27 -2.30 9.11
N VAL A 236 11.30 -1.34 8.18
CA VAL A 236 10.56 -0.07 8.33
C VAL A 236 9.05 -0.25 8.16
N SER A 237 8.63 -1.04 7.17
CA SER A 237 7.22 -1.31 6.90
C SER A 237 6.63 -2.35 7.85
N GLY A 238 7.47 -3.26 8.36
CA GLY A 238 7.09 -4.45 9.10
C GLY A 238 6.76 -5.66 8.21
N ASP A 239 7.01 -5.57 6.90
CA ASP A 239 6.78 -6.68 5.96
C ASP A 239 7.88 -7.73 6.14
N ALA A 240 7.55 -8.81 6.84
CA ALA A 240 8.48 -9.87 7.18
C ALA A 240 8.62 -10.93 6.08
N ASN A 241 8.02 -10.77 4.90
CA ASN A 241 7.99 -11.81 3.88
C ASN A 241 9.41 -12.07 3.29
N PRO A 242 9.99 -13.28 3.48
CA PRO A 242 11.36 -13.58 3.11
C PRO A 242 11.66 -13.60 1.61
N ILE A 243 10.65 -13.63 0.74
CA ILE A 243 10.88 -13.55 -0.72
C ILE A 243 11.57 -12.22 -1.14
N HIS A 244 11.57 -11.24 -0.24
CA HIS A 244 12.14 -9.92 -0.48
C HIS A 244 13.58 -9.76 0.02
N TRP A 245 14.15 -10.75 0.68
CA TRP A 245 15.51 -10.64 1.24
C TRP A 245 16.27 -11.96 1.39
N HIS A 246 15.64 -13.12 1.18
CA HIS A 246 16.28 -14.43 1.30
C HIS A 246 16.24 -15.24 -0.01
N ASP A 247 17.40 -15.45 -0.62
CA ASP A 247 17.54 -16.10 -1.94
C ASP A 247 16.92 -17.49 -1.99
N GLY A 248 17.21 -18.33 -0.99
CA GLY A 248 16.70 -19.70 -0.95
C GLY A 248 15.18 -19.79 -0.88
N VAL A 249 14.52 -18.84 -0.21
CA VAL A 249 13.06 -18.83 -0.12
C VAL A 249 12.46 -18.27 -1.40
N ALA A 250 13.05 -17.22 -1.98
CA ALA A 250 12.63 -16.71 -3.29
C ALA A 250 12.72 -17.80 -4.38
N ALA A 251 13.82 -18.54 -4.43
CA ALA A 251 14.02 -19.64 -5.37
C ALA A 251 12.98 -20.77 -5.16
N LEU A 252 12.74 -21.17 -3.91
CA LEU A 252 11.73 -22.17 -3.56
C LEU A 252 10.30 -21.69 -3.91
N ALA A 253 10.05 -20.37 -3.87
CA ALA A 253 8.80 -19.76 -4.32
C ALA A 253 8.72 -19.60 -5.85
N GLY A 254 9.68 -20.15 -6.61
CA GLY A 254 9.70 -20.11 -8.08
C GLY A 254 10.12 -18.76 -8.67
N LEU A 255 10.70 -17.87 -7.86
CA LEU A 255 11.22 -16.59 -8.32
C LEU A 255 12.65 -16.75 -8.87
N PRO A 256 13.04 -15.98 -9.90
CA PRO A 256 14.38 -16.06 -10.47
C PRO A 256 15.47 -15.56 -9.52
N ASP A 257 15.10 -14.64 -8.63
CA ASP A 257 15.89 -14.16 -7.51
C ASP A 257 14.94 -13.42 -6.54
N VAL A 258 15.46 -12.81 -5.49
CA VAL A 258 14.70 -11.89 -4.64
C VAL A 258 14.09 -10.74 -5.46
N ILE A 259 12.87 -10.39 -5.08
CA ILE A 259 12.09 -9.34 -5.73
C ILE A 259 11.78 -8.20 -4.77
N ALA A 260 11.65 -6.99 -5.30
CA ALA A 260 11.19 -5.86 -4.51
C ALA A 260 9.75 -6.03 -4.03
N HIS A 261 9.46 -5.49 -2.83
CA HIS A 261 8.10 -5.38 -2.33
C HIS A 261 7.21 -4.59 -3.31
N GLY A 262 6.00 -5.09 -3.58
CA GLY A 262 5.02 -4.36 -4.39
C GLY A 262 4.79 -2.95 -3.84
N MET A 263 4.54 -2.86 -2.54
CA MET A 263 4.35 -1.61 -1.82
C MET A 263 5.56 -0.65 -1.86
N LEU A 264 6.80 -1.16 -1.90
CA LEU A 264 7.99 -0.31 -2.11
C LEU A 264 7.96 0.33 -3.50
N THR A 265 7.69 -0.45 -4.55
CA THR A 265 7.60 0.08 -5.92
C THR A 265 6.45 1.08 -6.06
N MET A 266 5.33 0.87 -5.36
CA MET A 266 4.23 1.84 -5.27
C MET A 266 4.62 3.10 -4.50
N GLY A 267 5.40 3.00 -3.43
CA GLY A 267 5.95 4.16 -2.71
C GLY A 267 6.86 5.01 -3.59
N LEU A 268 7.77 4.37 -4.34
CA LEU A 268 8.61 5.04 -5.33
C LEU A 268 7.77 5.72 -6.43
N GLY A 269 6.70 5.05 -6.89
CA GLY A 269 5.76 5.58 -7.88
C GLY A 269 4.94 6.76 -7.36
N ALA A 270 4.52 6.73 -6.10
CA ALA A 270 3.87 7.86 -5.45
C ALA A 270 4.82 9.05 -5.35
N GLY A 271 6.06 8.83 -4.90
CA GLY A 271 7.12 9.85 -4.84
C GLY A 271 7.49 10.43 -6.22
N PHE A 272 7.35 9.64 -7.29
CA PHE A 272 7.47 10.13 -8.67
C PHE A 272 6.36 11.13 -9.02
N VAL A 273 5.10 10.81 -8.72
CA VAL A 273 3.96 11.68 -9.00
C VAL A 273 4.00 12.93 -8.12
N THR A 274 4.22 12.79 -6.81
CA THR A 274 4.26 13.92 -5.88
C THR A 274 5.47 14.82 -6.12
N GLY A 275 6.60 14.27 -6.56
CA GLY A 275 7.77 15.04 -6.97
C GLY A 275 7.50 15.91 -8.19
N TRP A 276 6.70 15.45 -9.15
CA TRP A 276 6.23 16.27 -10.28
C TRP A 276 5.21 17.33 -9.82
N LEU A 277 4.28 16.97 -8.93
CA LEU A 277 3.27 17.89 -8.40
C LEU A 277 3.85 19.01 -7.54
N GLY A 278 4.95 18.77 -6.81
CA GLY A 278 5.53 19.70 -5.85
C GLY A 278 4.88 19.66 -4.45
N ASP A 279 3.60 19.29 -4.34
CA ASP A 279 2.89 19.10 -3.06
C ASP A 279 2.23 17.71 -3.00
N PRO A 280 2.63 16.82 -2.06
CA PRO A 280 2.03 15.49 -1.95
C PRO A 280 0.55 15.50 -1.57
N GLY A 281 0.06 16.55 -0.92
CA GLY A 281 -1.36 16.66 -0.56
C GLY A 281 -2.27 17.08 -1.72
N ALA A 282 -1.71 17.24 -2.93
CA ALA A 282 -2.48 17.37 -4.17
C ALA A 282 -2.90 16.02 -4.77
N LEU A 283 -2.27 14.91 -4.35
CA LEU A 283 -2.66 13.56 -4.76
C LEU A 283 -3.93 13.14 -3.98
N THR A 284 -5.05 12.97 -4.67
CA THR A 284 -6.35 12.62 -4.05
C THR A 284 -6.72 11.16 -4.20
N ARG A 285 -6.17 10.48 -5.21
CA ARG A 285 -6.29 9.02 -5.37
C ARG A 285 -5.06 8.43 -6.04
N TYR A 286 -4.62 7.26 -5.60
CA TYR A 286 -3.57 6.49 -6.27
C TYR A 286 -3.98 5.03 -6.34
N ALA A 287 -4.08 4.49 -7.55
CA ALA A 287 -4.49 3.11 -7.79
C ALA A 287 -3.44 2.41 -8.63
N VAL A 288 -3.00 1.22 -8.21
CA VAL A 288 -1.98 0.43 -8.87
C VAL A 288 -2.41 -1.03 -8.89
N ARG A 289 -2.49 -1.60 -10.08
CA ARG A 289 -2.47 -3.05 -10.28
C ARG A 289 -1.04 -3.48 -10.58
N LEU A 290 -0.53 -4.48 -9.89
CA LEU A 290 0.75 -5.12 -10.19
C LEU A 290 0.60 -6.07 -11.39
N SER A 291 1.64 -6.16 -12.20
CA SER A 291 1.69 -7.03 -13.38
C SER A 291 2.94 -7.90 -13.42
N ASN A 292 4.04 -7.41 -12.85
CA ASN A 292 5.31 -8.12 -12.76
C ASN A 292 6.07 -7.58 -11.55
N TYR A 293 7.26 -8.11 -11.31
CA TYR A 293 8.10 -7.76 -10.17
C TYR A 293 9.44 -7.18 -10.62
N THR A 294 10.08 -6.42 -9.72
CA THR A 294 11.45 -5.95 -9.89
C THR A 294 12.39 -6.93 -9.25
N ILE A 295 13.21 -7.60 -10.06
CA ILE A 295 14.28 -8.48 -9.58
C ILE A 295 15.41 -7.60 -9.03
N VAL A 296 15.94 -7.98 -7.88
CA VAL A 296 17.09 -7.32 -7.26
C VAL A 296 18.11 -8.41 -6.96
N ASP A 297 19.17 -8.54 -7.76
CA ASP A 297 20.20 -9.54 -7.53
C ASP A 297 21.20 -9.11 -6.44
N ASP A 298 22.15 -9.99 -6.09
CA ASP A 298 23.16 -9.74 -5.05
C ASP A 298 24.37 -8.92 -5.54
N ARG A 299 24.54 -8.77 -6.86
CA ARG A 299 25.69 -8.13 -7.52
C ARG A 299 25.35 -6.75 -8.07
N SER A 300 24.08 -6.44 -8.25
CA SER A 300 23.61 -5.27 -8.96
C SER A 300 22.30 -4.74 -8.38
N ALA A 301 22.09 -3.43 -8.52
CA ALA A 301 20.83 -2.83 -8.10
C ALA A 301 19.75 -3.13 -9.15
N GLY A 302 18.57 -3.53 -8.69
CA GLY A 302 17.36 -3.43 -9.50
C GLY A 302 17.11 -1.98 -9.89
N VAL A 303 16.49 -1.79 -11.06
CA VAL A 303 16.15 -0.47 -11.59
C VAL A 303 14.66 -0.42 -11.89
N VAL A 304 14.00 0.64 -11.44
CA VAL A 304 12.60 0.93 -11.76
C VAL A 304 12.53 2.26 -12.50
N GLU A 305 12.02 2.21 -13.73
CA GLU A 305 11.83 3.36 -14.60
C GLU A 305 10.36 3.78 -14.55
N PHE A 306 10.11 5.00 -14.09
CA PHE A 306 8.78 5.61 -14.04
C PHE A 306 8.61 6.62 -15.16
N THR A 307 7.49 6.52 -15.86
CA THR A 307 6.97 7.56 -16.75
C THR A 307 5.51 7.82 -16.41
N GLY A 308 4.99 8.98 -16.84
CA GLY A 308 3.61 9.35 -16.60
C GLY A 308 3.04 10.12 -17.78
N ARG A 309 1.72 10.04 -17.96
CA ARG A 309 1.00 10.80 -18.98
C ARG A 309 -0.32 11.32 -18.46
N ILE A 310 -0.68 12.57 -18.76
CA ILE A 310 -2.01 13.12 -18.49
C ILE A 310 -3.03 12.40 -19.39
N LYS A 311 -3.94 11.64 -18.77
CA LYS A 311 -5.01 10.91 -19.45
C LYS A 311 -6.25 11.78 -19.67
N SER A 312 -6.61 12.58 -18.67
CA SER A 312 -7.79 13.44 -18.72
C SER A 312 -7.64 14.62 -17.75
N LEU A 313 -8.38 15.69 -18.04
CA LEU A 313 -8.48 16.91 -17.24
C LEU A 313 -9.95 17.19 -16.91
N ASP A 314 -10.20 17.72 -15.73
CA ASP A 314 -11.50 18.27 -15.31
C ASP A 314 -11.33 19.77 -15.01
N PRO A 315 -11.84 20.66 -15.89
CA PRO A 315 -11.75 22.11 -15.69
C PRO A 315 -12.57 22.64 -14.50
N GLN A 316 -13.66 21.96 -14.11
CA GLN A 316 -14.51 22.40 -13.00
C GLN A 316 -13.86 22.10 -11.67
N ALA A 317 -13.32 20.90 -11.50
CA ALA A 317 -12.63 20.49 -10.28
C ALA A 317 -11.14 20.94 -10.23
N ARG A 318 -10.60 21.41 -11.36
CA ARG A 318 -9.16 21.65 -11.58
C ARG A 318 -8.31 20.43 -11.24
N THR A 319 -8.73 19.25 -11.73
CA THR A 319 -8.05 17.98 -11.48
C THR A 319 -7.57 17.30 -12.76
N ALA A 320 -6.60 16.41 -12.63
CA ALA A 320 -6.12 15.56 -13.71
C ALA A 320 -6.08 14.09 -13.29
N VAL A 321 -6.20 13.19 -14.27
CA VAL A 321 -5.86 11.78 -14.12
C VAL A 321 -4.53 11.54 -14.84
N VAL A 322 -3.51 11.13 -14.09
CA VAL A 322 -2.20 10.72 -14.61
C VAL A 322 -2.18 9.20 -14.72
N VAL A 323 -1.85 8.65 -15.89
CA VAL A 323 -1.49 7.23 -16.01
C VAL A 323 -0.02 7.09 -15.70
N VAL A 324 0.31 6.23 -14.74
CA VAL A 324 1.69 5.94 -14.33
C VAL A 324 2.13 4.62 -14.95
N VAL A 325 3.31 4.60 -15.53
CA VAL A 325 3.95 3.39 -16.04
C VAL A 325 5.22 3.16 -15.25
N ALA A 326 5.38 1.95 -14.74
CA ALA A 326 6.62 1.49 -14.12
C ALA A 326 7.15 0.29 -14.87
N LYS A 327 8.44 0.32 -15.22
CA LYS A 327 9.16 -0.79 -15.85
C LYS A 327 10.41 -1.15 -15.08
N SER A 328 10.80 -2.42 -15.16
CA SER A 328 12.06 -2.93 -14.63
C SER A 328 12.63 -3.97 -15.59
N ALA A 329 13.90 -3.84 -15.95
CA ALA A 329 14.56 -4.67 -16.97
C ALA A 329 13.71 -4.82 -18.26
N GLY A 330 13.14 -3.71 -18.75
CA GLY A 330 12.27 -3.68 -19.93
C GLY A 330 10.87 -4.28 -19.76
N ARG A 331 10.55 -4.89 -18.60
CA ARG A 331 9.24 -5.48 -18.31
C ARG A 331 8.37 -4.50 -17.53
N LYS A 332 7.08 -4.45 -17.87
CA LYS A 332 6.11 -3.63 -17.16
C LYS A 332 5.79 -4.26 -15.79
N ILE A 333 6.05 -3.55 -14.70
CA ILE A 333 5.77 -4.05 -13.34
C ILE A 333 4.41 -3.57 -12.83
N PHE A 334 3.92 -2.42 -13.32
CA PHE A 334 2.55 -1.95 -13.07
C PHE A 334 1.64 -2.30 -14.25
N GLY A 335 0.51 -2.94 -13.98
CA GLY A 335 -0.60 -3.09 -14.92
C GLY A 335 -1.28 -1.74 -15.19
N LEU A 336 -2.54 -1.59 -14.80
CA LEU A 336 -3.18 -0.27 -14.79
C LEU A 336 -2.74 0.46 -13.52
N ALA A 337 -2.10 1.62 -13.66
CA ALA A 337 -1.80 2.50 -12.55
C ALA A 337 -2.22 3.94 -12.89
N THR A 338 -2.94 4.58 -11.98
CA THR A 338 -3.48 5.93 -12.16
C THR A 338 -3.36 6.73 -10.87
N ALA A 339 -3.02 8.00 -11.01
CA ALA A 339 -3.08 9.00 -9.95
C ALA A 339 -4.11 10.08 -10.31
N GLU A 340 -5.01 10.40 -9.39
CA GLU A 340 -5.88 11.57 -9.49
C GLU A 340 -5.26 12.68 -8.66
N VAL A 341 -5.07 13.83 -9.30
CA VAL A 341 -4.30 14.94 -8.75
C VAL A 341 -5.09 16.23 -8.89
N ARG A 342 -4.96 17.11 -7.90
CA ARG A 342 -5.41 18.49 -7.98
C ARG A 342 -4.30 19.36 -8.55
N LEU A 343 -4.69 20.35 -9.34
CA LEU A 343 -3.81 21.36 -9.92
C LEU A 343 -4.18 22.73 -9.34
N ALA A 344 -3.21 23.65 -9.33
CA ALA A 344 -3.43 25.02 -8.88
C ALA A 344 -4.33 25.77 -9.86
#